data_AF-A0AA43BMN2-F1
#
_entry.id   AF-A0AA43BMN2-F1
#
_cell.length_a   1.000
_cell.length_b   1.000
_cell.length_c   1.000
_cell.angle_alpha   90.00
_cell.angle_beta   90.00
_cell.angle_gamma   90.00
#
_symmetry.space_group_name_H-M   'P 1'
#
loop_
_entity.id
_entity.type
_entity.pdbx_description
1 polymer ?
#
loop_
_entity_poly.entity_id
_entity_poly.type
_entity_poly.pdbx_seq_one_letter_code
_entity_poly.pdbx_strand_id
1 'polypeptide(L)'
;MWLFQDFLDQSKQLNQAPSRSLPAYHPPNKKYKIIHQALTIPNLPAPLHYLNFLSMIGQPNTPMFRNNSAIRTTPLDTATVLASSSPHMAGQLNRYSISAECSFQEKTFKFANKEQLMGTFPKFQIQRKDTELSFEIEITTTPLISHFTKLRFGLAEHWSVLCRCQGEVKYKEQRYDIDQLGAFEYARSIDFSYLPLAFFTYQVINLLDQRQLLLEQIRDSFNRIVQSRIYIRDLHKQQTHMFDRMVHFQVHRVYPAVKTPNGQKMYLPREFEWHYQDEQGHHIHLCAQSRGDFKFGLAAGYVGSFKYQLKMDNYEEQGESGYCEYVDCRALKWQEKKSQEKNRNEIGEIVHFSLKK
;
A
#
# COMPACT_ATOMS: atom_id res chain seq x y z
N MET A 1 25.45 1.00 -6.08
CA MET A 1 24.22 1.69 -5.59
C MET A 1 23.31 0.73 -4.82
N TRP A 2 23.02 -0.47 -5.34
CA TRP A 2 22.30 -1.54 -4.60
C TRP A 2 22.93 -1.88 -3.22
N LEU A 3 24.27 -2.02 -3.15
CA LEU A 3 24.98 -2.30 -1.89
C LEU A 3 24.79 -1.24 -0.78
N PHE A 4 24.59 0.03 -1.13
CA PHE A 4 24.34 1.09 -0.16
C PHE A 4 22.89 1.08 0.34
N GLN A 5 21.97 0.57 -0.47
CA GLN A 5 20.56 0.48 -0.14
C GLN A 5 20.33 -0.63 0.89
N ASP A 6 20.96 -1.80 0.72
CA ASP A 6 20.94 -2.89 1.71
C ASP A 6 21.71 -2.53 3.00
N PHE A 7 22.71 -1.64 2.90
CA PHE A 7 23.36 -1.11 4.10
C PHE A 7 22.42 -0.19 4.88
N LEU A 8 21.70 0.71 4.21
CA LEU A 8 20.84 1.69 4.88
C LEU A 8 19.49 1.11 5.31
N ASP A 9 18.95 0.11 4.61
CA ASP A 9 17.66 -0.51 4.93
C ASP A 9 17.83 -1.91 5.53
N GLN A 10 17.38 -2.08 6.77
CA GLN A 10 17.43 -3.34 7.52
C GLN A 10 16.17 -4.19 7.34
N SER A 11 15.20 -3.76 6.52
CA SER A 11 13.92 -4.47 6.35
C SER A 11 14.12 -5.94 5.91
N LYS A 12 15.04 -6.20 4.98
CA LYS A 12 15.36 -7.56 4.52
C LYS A 12 15.82 -8.47 5.66
N GLN A 13 16.74 -7.99 6.50
CA GLN A 13 17.26 -8.76 7.64
C GLN A 13 16.16 -9.07 8.64
N LEU A 14 15.26 -8.11 8.91
CA LEU A 14 14.13 -8.28 9.83
C LEU A 14 13.06 -9.24 9.30
N ASN A 15 12.87 -9.35 7.98
CA ASN A 15 11.94 -10.33 7.42
C ASN A 15 12.53 -11.75 7.37
N GLN A 16 13.85 -11.90 7.39
CA GLN A 16 14.54 -13.20 7.39
C GLN A 16 14.79 -13.74 8.80
N ALA A 17 14.94 -12.86 9.78
CA ALA A 17 15.13 -13.22 11.18
C ALA A 17 13.87 -12.84 11.98
N PRO A 18 13.10 -13.82 12.51
CA PRO A 18 11.89 -13.50 13.27
C PRO A 18 12.23 -12.62 14.47
N SER A 19 11.86 -11.34 14.39
CA SER A 19 11.94 -10.43 15.53
C SER A 19 10.77 -10.69 16.48
N ARG A 20 11.06 -10.84 17.77
CA ARG A 20 10.04 -11.03 18.82
C ARG A 20 9.54 -9.73 19.45
N SER A 21 10.11 -8.58 19.07
CA SER A 21 9.70 -7.29 19.61
C SER A 21 8.52 -6.70 18.84
N LEU A 22 7.56 -6.15 19.59
CA LEU A 22 6.48 -5.37 19.00
C LEU A 22 7.07 -4.18 18.24
N PRO A 23 6.55 -3.86 17.05
CA PRO A 23 7.05 -2.73 16.30
C PRO A 23 6.65 -1.41 16.98
N ALA A 24 7.42 -0.36 16.72
CA ALA A 24 7.14 0.94 17.30
C ALA A 24 5.85 1.54 16.73
N TYR A 25 5.03 2.10 17.61
CA TYR A 25 3.76 2.73 17.29
C TYR A 25 3.52 3.91 18.24
N HIS A 26 3.46 5.13 17.71
CA HIS A 26 3.32 6.35 18.51
C HIS A 26 2.78 7.52 17.67
N PRO A 27 2.24 8.58 18.28
CA PRO A 27 1.88 9.81 17.56
C PRO A 27 3.10 10.61 17.09
N PRO A 28 2.94 11.66 16.25
CA PRO A 28 4.04 12.50 15.83
C PRO A 28 4.81 13.08 17.02
N ASN A 29 6.12 13.21 16.88
CA ASN A 29 6.98 13.75 17.93
C ASN A 29 8.11 14.62 17.33
N LYS A 30 9.04 15.07 18.18
CA LYS A 30 10.14 15.95 17.77
C LYS A 30 10.98 15.37 16.63
N LYS A 31 11.15 14.05 16.57
CA LYS A 31 11.95 13.35 15.53
C LYS A 31 11.08 12.96 14.34
N TYR A 32 9.95 12.32 14.60
CA TYR A 32 9.07 11.75 13.58
C TYR A 32 7.87 12.67 13.37
N LYS A 33 7.96 13.52 12.36
CA LYS A 33 6.90 14.47 12.01
C LYS A 33 5.92 13.93 10.98
N ILE A 34 6.33 12.89 10.25
CA ILE A 34 5.52 12.24 9.22
C ILE A 34 5.14 10.85 9.73
N ILE A 35 3.85 10.58 9.78
CA ILE A 35 3.28 9.30 10.19
C ILE A 35 2.22 8.86 9.19
N HIS A 36 2.28 7.60 8.79
CA HIS A 36 1.25 6.94 8.01
C HIS A 36 0.63 5.83 8.85
N GLN A 37 -0.69 5.70 8.84
CA GLN A 37 -1.39 4.55 9.39
C GLN A 37 -2.36 4.05 8.32
N ALA A 38 -2.44 2.74 8.15
CA ALA A 38 -3.41 2.15 7.24
C ALA A 38 -4.12 0.94 7.86
N LEU A 39 -5.41 0.81 7.59
CA LEU A 39 -6.10 -0.46 7.64
C LEU A 39 -6.63 -0.76 6.24
N THR A 40 -6.34 -1.95 5.74
CA THR A 40 -6.88 -2.46 4.49
C THR A 40 -7.56 -3.79 4.74
N ILE A 41 -8.84 -3.88 4.38
CA ILE A 41 -9.64 -5.10 4.45
C ILE A 41 -10.11 -5.42 3.02
N PRO A 42 -9.43 -6.33 2.30
CA PRO A 42 -9.92 -6.81 1.01
C PRO A 42 -11.01 -7.86 1.20
N ASN A 43 -11.56 -8.36 0.09
CA ASN A 43 -12.53 -9.45 0.09
C ASN A 43 -13.81 -9.20 0.91
N LEU A 44 -14.30 -7.96 0.90
CA LEU A 44 -15.63 -7.65 1.43
C LEU A 44 -16.73 -8.03 0.41
N PRO A 45 -17.95 -8.35 0.88
CA PRO A 45 -19.07 -8.64 -0.01
C PRO A 45 -19.39 -7.46 -0.92
N ALA A 46 -20.00 -7.74 -2.08
CA ALA A 46 -20.55 -6.70 -2.91
C ALA A 46 -21.62 -5.90 -2.12
N PRO A 47 -21.68 -4.58 -2.30
CA PRO A 47 -20.97 -3.78 -3.29
C PRO A 47 -19.62 -3.23 -2.78
N LEU A 48 -19.20 -3.53 -1.54
CA LEU A 48 -18.03 -2.91 -0.91
C LEU A 48 -16.72 -3.34 -1.55
N HIS A 49 -16.53 -4.66 -1.78
CA HIS A 49 -15.30 -5.33 -2.25
C HIS A 49 -14.04 -5.15 -1.39
N TYR A 50 -13.84 -3.96 -0.83
CA TYR A 50 -12.81 -3.63 0.13
C TYR A 50 -13.31 -2.53 1.07
N LEU A 51 -12.62 -2.38 2.21
CA LEU A 51 -12.66 -1.19 3.03
C LEU A 51 -11.23 -0.77 3.31
N ASN A 52 -10.96 0.53 3.25
CA ASN A 52 -9.69 1.07 3.74
C ASN A 52 -9.87 2.27 4.68
N PHE A 53 -8.85 2.50 5.49
CA PHE A 53 -8.65 3.70 6.27
C PHE A 53 -7.16 4.04 6.22
N LEU A 54 -6.79 5.16 5.61
CA LEU A 54 -5.40 5.58 5.46
C LEU A 54 -5.26 6.99 6.00
N SER A 55 -4.47 7.16 7.05
CA SER A 55 -4.05 8.47 7.54
C SER A 55 -2.64 8.79 7.07
N MET A 56 -2.40 10.04 6.69
CA MET A 56 -1.07 10.60 6.46
C MET A 56 -0.98 11.91 7.25
N ILE A 57 -0.22 11.88 8.33
CA ILE A 57 0.00 13.00 9.25
C ILE A 57 1.34 13.63 8.90
N GLY A 58 1.33 14.88 8.44
CA GLY A 58 2.48 15.51 7.83
C GLY A 58 2.67 15.01 6.40
N GLN A 59 2.83 15.94 5.45
CA GLN A 59 3.00 15.62 4.02
C GLN A 59 4.50 15.54 3.68
N PRO A 60 5.03 14.35 3.35
CA PRO A 60 6.44 14.20 3.00
C PRO A 60 6.81 14.95 1.72
N ASN A 61 8.05 15.41 1.61
CA ASN A 61 8.55 15.96 0.35
C ASN A 61 9.03 14.85 -0.61
N THR A 62 8.09 14.01 -1.03
CA THR A 62 8.33 12.88 -1.95
C THR A 62 7.21 12.87 -2.99
N PRO A 63 7.50 12.88 -4.30
CA PRO A 63 6.49 13.00 -5.35
C PRO A 63 5.30 12.05 -5.20
N MET A 64 5.55 10.76 -4.97
CA MET A 64 4.48 9.77 -4.83
C MET A 64 3.68 9.87 -3.52
N PHE A 65 4.22 10.52 -2.49
CA PHE A 65 3.59 10.61 -1.17
C PHE A 65 3.08 12.00 -0.80
N ARG A 66 3.18 12.99 -1.70
CA ARG A 66 2.77 14.37 -1.43
C ARG A 66 1.46 14.73 -2.14
N ASN A 67 0.43 15.06 -1.37
CA ASN A 67 -0.82 15.59 -1.92
C ASN A 67 -0.86 17.13 -1.83
N ASN A 68 -0.36 17.82 -2.86
CA ASN A 68 -0.31 19.29 -2.85
C ASN A 68 -1.70 19.94 -2.74
N SER A 69 -2.73 19.34 -3.32
CA SER A 69 -4.11 19.84 -3.26
C SER A 69 -4.69 19.80 -1.85
N ALA A 70 -4.14 18.97 -0.96
CA ALA A 70 -4.59 18.86 0.43
C ALA A 70 -3.97 19.93 1.35
N ILE A 71 -2.81 20.50 0.99
CA ILE A 71 -2.07 21.43 1.84
C ILE A 71 -2.75 22.80 1.84
N ARG A 72 -3.16 23.27 3.02
CA ARG A 72 -3.76 24.61 3.22
C ARG A 72 -2.88 25.55 4.04
N THR A 73 -2.20 25.01 5.04
CA THR A 73 -1.30 25.75 5.93
C THR A 73 0.15 25.46 5.55
N THR A 74 0.74 24.42 6.13
CA THR A 74 2.08 23.94 5.79
C THR A 74 2.04 22.43 5.56
N PRO A 75 3.01 21.85 4.83
CA PRO A 75 3.07 20.41 4.62
C PRO A 75 3.05 19.62 5.95
N LEU A 76 3.79 20.10 6.96
CA LEU A 76 3.89 19.45 8.27
C LEU A 76 2.71 19.72 9.21
N ASP A 77 1.88 20.73 8.92
CA ASP A 77 0.61 20.96 9.61
C ASP A 77 -0.58 20.35 8.85
N THR A 78 -0.34 19.55 7.81
CA THR A 78 -1.42 18.92 7.02
C THR A 78 -1.53 17.45 7.36
N ALA A 79 -2.72 17.02 7.78
CA ALA A 79 -3.09 15.60 7.83
C ALA A 79 -4.17 15.29 6.78
N THR A 80 -4.14 14.09 6.22
CA THR A 80 -5.18 13.58 5.34
C THR A 80 -5.68 12.23 5.81
N VAL A 81 -6.98 11.98 5.68
CA VAL A 81 -7.58 10.66 5.90
C VAL A 81 -8.34 10.25 4.64
N LEU A 82 -7.93 9.16 4.02
CA LEU A 82 -8.67 8.47 2.97
C LEU A 82 -9.40 7.30 3.60
N ALA A 83 -10.73 7.26 3.49
CA ALA A 83 -11.49 6.05 3.77
C ALA A 83 -12.49 5.80 2.65
N SER A 84 -12.40 4.64 2.02
CA SER A 84 -13.20 4.29 0.86
C SER A 84 -13.54 2.82 0.79
N SER A 85 -14.52 2.54 -0.07
CA SER A 85 -14.87 1.23 -0.58
C SER A 85 -15.06 1.32 -2.10
N SER A 86 -15.37 0.21 -2.76
CA SER A 86 -15.55 0.15 -4.22
C SER A 86 -16.63 1.08 -4.79
N PRO A 87 -17.83 1.21 -4.19
CA PRO A 87 -18.89 2.07 -4.71
C PRO A 87 -18.43 3.51 -4.96
N HIS A 88 -19.12 4.23 -5.85
CA HIS A 88 -18.84 5.64 -6.06
C HIS A 88 -19.05 6.42 -4.75
N MET A 89 -18.09 7.28 -4.44
CA MET A 89 -18.06 8.10 -3.23
C MET A 89 -17.53 9.49 -3.57
N ALA A 90 -18.02 10.50 -2.84
CA ALA A 90 -17.52 11.87 -2.89
C ALA A 90 -16.73 12.25 -1.62
N GLY A 91 -17.08 11.63 -0.48
CA GLY A 91 -16.50 11.94 0.84
C GLY A 91 -15.24 11.14 1.20
N GLN A 92 -14.59 10.46 0.26
CA GLN A 92 -13.52 9.52 0.59
C GLN A 92 -12.29 10.18 1.23
N LEU A 93 -11.92 11.39 0.80
CA LEU A 93 -10.70 12.06 1.22
C LEU A 93 -11.02 13.30 2.05
N ASN A 94 -10.59 13.30 3.31
CA ASN A 94 -10.63 14.45 4.19
C ASN A 94 -9.21 15.00 4.42
N ARG A 95 -9.12 16.30 4.70
CA ARG A 95 -7.88 17.01 5.03
C ARG A 95 -8.11 17.85 6.27
N TYR A 96 -7.08 17.97 7.09
CA TYR A 96 -7.12 18.61 8.40
C TYR A 96 -5.85 19.43 8.64
N SER A 97 -5.99 20.56 9.33
CA SER A 97 -4.88 21.19 10.02
C SER A 97 -4.56 20.42 11.30
N ILE A 98 -3.32 19.98 11.46
CA ILE A 98 -2.90 19.19 12.61
C ILE A 98 -3.05 20.00 13.90
N SER A 99 -2.63 21.26 13.88
CA SER A 99 -2.68 22.15 15.05
C SER A 99 -4.09 22.58 15.44
N ALA A 100 -5.01 22.73 14.48
CA ALA A 100 -6.36 23.24 14.73
C ALA A 100 -7.42 22.15 14.88
N GLU A 101 -7.28 21.02 14.17
CA GLU A 101 -8.36 20.03 14.00
C GLU A 101 -7.99 18.63 14.51
N CYS A 102 -6.72 18.35 14.80
CA CYS A 102 -6.28 17.03 15.23
C CYS A 102 -5.90 16.99 16.71
N SER A 103 -6.09 15.83 17.33
CA SER A 103 -5.59 15.54 18.68
C SER A 103 -4.90 14.19 18.69
N PHE A 104 -3.59 14.21 18.95
CA PHE A 104 -2.74 13.03 18.96
C PHE A 104 -2.17 12.79 20.36
N GLN A 105 -2.49 11.63 20.90
CA GLN A 105 -2.04 11.14 22.21
C GLN A 105 -1.45 9.73 22.01
N GLU A 106 -0.75 9.20 23.02
CA GLU A 106 0.03 7.96 22.90
C GLU A 106 -0.74 6.77 22.27
N LYS A 107 -2.04 6.69 22.54
CA LYS A 107 -2.91 5.58 22.12
C LYS A 107 -4.08 6.03 21.26
N THR A 108 -4.12 7.29 20.84
CA THR A 108 -5.32 7.89 20.26
C THR A 108 -4.95 8.91 19.20
N PHE A 109 -5.52 8.74 18.01
CA PHE A 109 -5.40 9.63 16.87
C PHE A 109 -6.79 10.12 16.50
N LYS A 110 -7.09 11.39 16.75
CA LYS A 110 -8.38 11.99 16.39
C LYS A 110 -8.20 13.01 15.29
N PHE A 111 -9.06 12.91 14.27
CA PHE A 111 -9.15 13.82 13.13
C PHE A 111 -10.52 14.51 13.18
N ALA A 112 -10.52 15.73 13.70
CA ALA A 112 -11.72 16.46 14.05
C ALA A 112 -12.71 15.58 14.86
N ASN A 113 -14.01 15.74 14.60
CA ASN A 113 -15.06 14.91 15.18
C ASN A 113 -15.48 13.75 14.25
N LYS A 114 -14.67 13.47 13.21
CA LYS A 114 -15.07 12.62 12.08
C LYS A 114 -14.43 11.24 12.15
N GLU A 115 -13.12 11.17 12.35
CA GLU A 115 -12.40 9.91 12.44
C GLU A 115 -11.55 9.80 13.69
N GLN A 116 -11.45 8.58 14.20
CA GLN A 116 -10.54 8.26 15.28
C GLN A 116 -9.95 6.86 15.12
N LEU A 117 -8.69 6.72 15.52
CA LEU A 117 -7.99 5.46 15.62
C LEU A 117 -7.39 5.38 17.03
N MET A 118 -7.68 4.30 17.75
CA MET A 118 -7.23 4.14 19.12
C MET A 118 -6.77 2.73 19.44
N GLY A 119 -5.96 2.59 20.49
CA GLY A 119 -5.53 1.30 21.01
C GLY A 119 -4.02 1.10 20.97
N THR A 120 -3.64 -0.13 21.29
CA THR A 120 -2.24 -0.59 21.40
C THR A 120 -2.20 -2.07 21.09
N PHE A 121 -1.06 -2.56 20.60
CA PHE A 121 -0.90 -3.98 20.35
C PHE A 121 -1.36 -4.86 21.53
N PRO A 122 -2.15 -5.92 21.26
CA PRO A 122 -2.61 -6.39 19.94
C PRO A 122 -3.98 -5.83 19.50
N LYS A 123 -4.60 -4.89 20.24
CA LYS A 123 -5.97 -4.44 20.03
C LYS A 123 -6.06 -2.97 19.63
N PHE A 124 -6.66 -2.72 18.47
CA PHE A 124 -6.95 -1.38 18.00
C PHE A 124 -8.43 -1.25 17.64
N GLN A 125 -8.89 -0.01 17.53
CA GLN A 125 -10.21 0.32 17.05
C GLN A 125 -10.13 1.52 16.11
N ILE A 126 -10.85 1.45 14.99
CA ILE A 126 -11.05 2.60 14.10
C ILE A 126 -12.53 2.91 14.06
N GLN A 127 -12.85 4.19 14.22
CA GLN A 127 -14.21 4.69 14.04
C GLN A 127 -14.21 5.85 13.05
N ARG A 128 -15.22 5.86 12.19
CA ARG A 128 -15.51 6.95 11.26
C ARG A 128 -17.00 7.25 11.29
N LYS A 129 -17.35 8.53 11.44
CA LYS A 129 -18.72 9.05 11.39
C LYS A 129 -18.86 9.98 10.19
N ASP A 130 -19.52 9.48 9.15
CA ASP A 130 -19.74 10.19 7.90
C ASP A 130 -21.07 9.76 7.26
N THR A 131 -21.75 10.69 6.60
CA THR A 131 -23.09 10.44 6.04
C THR A 131 -23.07 9.44 4.89
N GLU A 132 -21.95 9.28 4.19
CA GLU A 132 -21.80 8.35 3.07
C GLU A 132 -21.17 7.02 3.50
N LEU A 133 -20.03 7.05 4.21
CA LEU A 133 -19.35 5.84 4.69
C LEU A 133 -18.91 5.97 6.16
N SER A 134 -19.64 5.30 7.05
CA SER A 134 -19.33 5.18 8.47
C SER A 134 -18.91 3.76 8.83
N PHE A 135 -18.10 3.59 9.86
CA PHE A 135 -17.76 2.27 10.39
C PHE A 135 -17.19 2.34 11.80
N GLU A 136 -17.31 1.24 12.51
CA GLU A 136 -16.64 0.98 13.78
C GLU A 136 -16.04 -0.42 13.72
N ILE A 137 -14.72 -0.48 13.59
CA ILE A 137 -13.98 -1.73 13.37
C ILE A 137 -13.01 -1.96 14.53
N GLU A 138 -13.16 -3.11 15.17
CA GLU A 138 -12.18 -3.68 16.08
C GLU A 138 -11.12 -4.45 15.28
N ILE A 139 -9.85 -4.24 15.64
CA ILE A 139 -8.71 -4.85 14.98
C ILE A 139 -7.92 -5.64 16.02
N THR A 140 -7.73 -6.93 15.76
CA THR A 140 -6.84 -7.79 16.55
C THR A 140 -5.65 -8.21 15.70
N THR A 141 -4.47 -7.68 15.99
CA THR A 141 -3.24 -7.97 15.25
C THR A 141 -2.66 -9.33 15.64
N THR A 142 -2.06 -10.01 14.67
CA THR A 142 -1.27 -11.24 14.88
C THR A 142 0.22 -10.88 14.99
N PRO A 143 1.11 -11.82 15.38
CA PRO A 143 2.55 -11.57 15.35
C PRO A 143 3.15 -11.59 13.93
N LEU A 144 2.35 -11.82 12.88
CA LEU A 144 2.83 -11.91 11.50
C LEU A 144 3.07 -10.53 10.91
N ILE A 145 4.28 -10.04 11.11
CA ILE A 145 4.77 -8.76 10.62
C ILE A 145 5.51 -8.93 9.29
N SER A 146 5.36 -7.94 8.40
CA SER A 146 6.25 -7.70 7.27
C SER A 146 6.84 -6.31 7.39
N HIS A 147 8.16 -6.21 7.29
CA HIS A 147 8.86 -4.94 7.29
C HIS A 147 9.07 -4.48 5.84
N PHE A 148 8.42 -3.39 5.44
CA PHE A 148 8.59 -2.82 4.10
C PHE A 148 9.82 -1.93 4.04
N THR A 149 10.11 -1.19 5.12
CA THR A 149 11.31 -0.34 5.23
C THR A 149 11.75 -0.23 6.68
N LYS A 150 13.05 -0.30 6.93
CA LYS A 150 13.68 -0.01 8.23
C LYS A 150 15.01 0.69 7.98
N LEU A 151 14.96 2.01 7.80
CA LEU A 151 16.19 2.78 7.61
C LEU A 151 16.99 2.88 8.90
N ARG A 152 18.30 2.65 8.81
CA ARG A 152 19.26 2.83 9.90
C ARG A 152 19.22 4.24 10.48
N PHE A 153 19.79 4.39 11.68
CA PHE A 153 19.78 5.65 12.46
C PHE A 153 18.35 6.12 12.84
N GLY A 154 17.37 5.26 12.63
CA GLY A 154 15.95 5.53 12.87
C GLY A 154 15.44 6.67 11.99
N LEU A 155 15.85 6.73 10.72
CA LEU A 155 15.41 7.76 9.79
C LEU A 155 13.97 7.54 9.31
N ALA A 156 13.61 6.29 9.02
CA ALA A 156 12.27 5.90 8.66
C ALA A 156 12.01 4.42 8.96
N GLU A 157 10.75 4.08 9.14
CA GLU A 157 10.29 2.72 9.37
C GLU A 157 8.89 2.57 8.81
N HIS A 158 8.61 1.48 8.11
CA HIS A 158 7.28 1.10 7.60
C HIS A 158 7.14 -0.41 7.75
N TRP A 159 6.07 -0.81 8.44
CA TRP A 159 5.71 -2.20 8.64
C TRP A 159 4.22 -2.38 8.45
N SER A 160 3.83 -3.63 8.21
CA SER A 160 2.45 -4.08 8.09
C SER A 160 2.30 -5.38 8.89
N VAL A 161 1.18 -5.56 9.59
CA VAL A 161 0.85 -6.78 10.34
C VAL A 161 -0.46 -7.36 9.84
N LEU A 162 -0.55 -8.69 9.80
CA LEU A 162 -1.82 -9.36 9.58
C LEU A 162 -2.72 -9.13 10.79
N CYS A 163 -3.99 -8.88 10.56
CA CYS A 163 -4.97 -8.69 11.63
C CYS A 163 -6.32 -9.30 11.27
N ARG A 164 -7.12 -9.60 12.29
CA ARG A 164 -8.55 -9.89 12.15
C ARG A 164 -9.33 -8.63 12.45
N CYS A 165 -10.29 -8.31 11.60
CA CYS A 165 -11.10 -7.11 11.68
C CYS A 165 -12.56 -7.49 11.82
N GLN A 166 -13.21 -6.97 12.86
CA GLN A 166 -14.61 -7.25 13.17
C GLN A 166 -15.36 -5.94 13.44
N GLY A 167 -16.59 -5.81 12.95
CA GLY A 167 -17.40 -4.62 13.22
C GLY A 167 -18.48 -4.34 12.18
N GLU A 168 -19.08 -3.16 12.26
CA GLU A 168 -20.13 -2.71 11.35
C GLU A 168 -19.57 -1.68 10.37
N VAL A 169 -19.90 -1.85 9.08
CA VAL A 169 -19.69 -0.87 8.02
C VAL A 169 -21.05 -0.40 7.53
N LYS A 170 -21.28 0.90 7.53
CA LYS A 170 -22.48 1.54 6.98
C LYS A 170 -22.10 2.33 5.74
N TYR A 171 -22.60 1.90 4.58
CA TYR A 171 -22.53 2.65 3.33
C TYR A 171 -23.93 3.13 2.94
N LYS A 172 -24.14 4.46 2.99
CA LYS A 172 -25.48 5.08 2.88
C LYS A 172 -26.42 4.43 3.88
N GLU A 173 -27.57 3.91 3.45
CA GLU A 173 -28.54 3.24 4.34
C GLU A 173 -28.26 1.76 4.57
N GLN A 174 -27.25 1.18 3.91
CA GLN A 174 -26.94 -0.24 4.01
C GLN A 174 -25.88 -0.51 5.07
N ARG A 175 -26.08 -1.58 5.83
CA ARG A 175 -25.20 -2.03 6.91
C ARG A 175 -24.62 -3.40 6.57
N TYR A 176 -23.37 -3.58 6.94
CA TYR A 176 -22.59 -4.78 6.68
C TYR A 176 -21.82 -5.14 7.94
N ASP A 177 -22.11 -6.29 8.52
CA ASP A 177 -21.26 -6.88 9.55
C ASP A 177 -20.07 -7.57 8.87
N ILE A 178 -18.87 -7.23 9.34
CA ILE A 178 -17.63 -7.73 8.77
C ILE A 178 -16.87 -8.56 9.81
N ASP A 179 -16.22 -9.62 9.33
CA ASP A 179 -15.30 -10.49 10.07
C ASP A 179 -14.28 -11.07 9.08
N GLN A 180 -13.26 -10.27 8.78
CA GLN A 180 -12.30 -10.58 7.72
C GLN A 180 -10.87 -10.34 8.17
N LEU A 181 -9.93 -10.98 7.46
CA LEU A 181 -8.52 -10.65 7.57
C LEU A 181 -8.25 -9.27 6.95
N GLY A 182 -7.32 -8.53 7.54
CA GLY A 182 -6.87 -7.25 7.04
C GLY A 182 -5.36 -7.08 7.21
N ALA A 183 -4.84 -6.00 6.65
CA ALA A 183 -3.48 -5.54 6.87
C ALA A 183 -3.53 -4.22 7.65
N PHE A 184 -2.94 -4.21 8.84
CA PHE A 184 -2.77 -3.00 9.63
C PHE A 184 -1.33 -2.51 9.49
N GLU A 185 -1.15 -1.25 9.11
CA GLU A 185 0.15 -0.70 8.76
C GLU A 185 0.44 0.58 9.50
N TYR A 186 1.74 0.81 9.67
CA TYR A 186 2.25 2.05 10.21
C TYR A 186 3.59 2.36 9.57
N ALA A 187 3.76 3.63 9.21
CA ALA A 187 5.05 4.18 8.89
C ALA A 187 5.32 5.44 9.70
N ARG A 188 6.61 5.68 9.97
CA ARG A 188 7.11 6.94 10.52
C ARG A 188 8.36 7.35 9.76
N SER A 189 8.55 8.64 9.58
CA SER A 189 9.81 9.18 9.07
C SER A 189 10.15 10.51 9.71
N ILE A 190 11.45 10.82 9.67
CA ILE A 190 11.88 12.21 9.78
C ILE A 190 11.37 13.01 8.58
N ASP A 191 11.43 14.33 8.69
CA ASP A 191 11.17 15.21 7.55
C ASP A 191 12.40 15.24 6.64
N PHE A 192 12.35 14.49 5.54
CA PHE A 192 13.39 14.51 4.52
C PHE A 192 13.21 15.70 3.59
N SER A 193 14.31 16.43 3.32
CA SER A 193 14.28 17.57 2.41
C SER A 193 13.77 17.20 1.02
N TYR A 194 14.10 16.01 0.49
CA TYR A 194 13.53 15.46 -0.73
C TYR A 194 13.90 13.97 -0.91
N LEU A 195 12.96 13.15 -1.36
CA LEU A 195 13.24 11.79 -1.86
C LEU A 195 12.66 11.65 -3.27
N PRO A 196 13.44 11.22 -4.28
CA PRO A 196 13.01 11.18 -5.69
C PRO A 196 12.13 9.96 -6.03
N LEU A 197 11.34 9.46 -5.08
CA LEU A 197 10.44 8.33 -5.30
C LEU A 197 9.16 8.81 -5.99
N ALA A 198 8.87 8.22 -7.14
CA ALA A 198 7.87 8.73 -8.06
C ALA A 198 6.88 7.67 -8.53
N PHE A 199 7.02 6.42 -8.12
CA PHE A 199 6.05 5.38 -8.43
C PHE A 199 5.92 4.44 -7.25
N PHE A 200 4.68 4.10 -6.92
CA PHE A 200 4.33 3.14 -5.91
C PHE A 200 3.11 2.34 -6.37
N THR A 201 3.19 1.03 -6.25
CA THR A 201 2.05 0.13 -6.41
C THR A 201 2.06 -0.84 -5.23
N TYR A 202 0.89 -1.11 -4.65
CA TYR A 202 0.74 -2.04 -3.55
C TYR A 202 -0.57 -2.82 -3.68
N GLN A 203 -0.52 -4.13 -3.49
CA GLN A 203 -1.67 -5.02 -3.59
C GLN A 203 -1.80 -5.87 -2.33
N VAL A 204 -3.04 -6.04 -1.87
CA VAL A 204 -3.40 -6.88 -0.73
C VAL A 204 -4.46 -7.89 -1.15
N ILE A 205 -4.17 -9.16 -0.95
CA ILE A 205 -5.08 -10.27 -1.26
C ILE A 205 -5.15 -11.19 -0.05
N ASN A 206 -6.36 -11.50 0.40
CA ASN A 206 -6.62 -12.61 1.31
C ASN A 206 -6.97 -13.85 0.47
N LEU A 207 -6.20 -14.92 0.61
CA LEU A 207 -6.41 -16.20 -0.04
C LEU A 207 -7.38 -17.08 0.76
N LEU A 208 -7.99 -18.07 0.11
CA LEU A 208 -8.98 -18.96 0.72
C LEU A 208 -8.44 -19.77 1.90
N ASP A 209 -7.15 -20.11 1.87
CA ASP A 209 -6.49 -20.90 2.90
C ASP A 209 -5.86 -20.06 4.03
N GLN A 210 -6.46 -18.90 4.31
CA GLN A 210 -6.06 -17.98 5.39
C GLN A 210 -4.63 -17.45 5.26
N ARG A 211 -4.07 -17.48 4.05
CA ARG A 211 -2.85 -16.75 3.72
C ARG A 211 -3.19 -15.34 3.25
N GLN A 212 -2.29 -14.40 3.50
CA GLN A 212 -2.37 -13.05 2.95
C GLN A 212 -1.15 -12.80 2.06
N LEU A 213 -1.41 -12.40 0.83
CA LEU A 213 -0.42 -12.04 -0.17
C LEU A 213 -0.35 -10.52 -0.30
N LEU A 214 0.85 -9.98 -0.19
CA LEU A 214 1.14 -8.57 -0.34
C LEU A 214 2.18 -8.37 -1.44
N LEU A 215 1.94 -7.47 -2.39
CA LEU A 215 2.87 -7.22 -3.49
C LEU A 215 3.11 -5.73 -3.61
N GLU A 216 4.37 -5.30 -3.62
CA GLU A 216 4.72 -3.88 -3.69
C GLU A 216 5.90 -3.60 -4.61
N GLN A 217 5.85 -2.45 -5.29
CA GLN A 217 6.99 -1.95 -6.05
C GLN A 217 7.09 -0.44 -5.95
N ILE A 218 8.31 0.01 -5.67
CA ILE A 218 8.70 1.41 -5.64
C ILE A 218 9.70 1.68 -6.75
N ARG A 219 9.52 2.78 -7.47
CA ARG A 219 10.52 3.28 -8.43
C ARG A 219 10.85 4.75 -8.19
N ASP A 220 12.07 5.09 -8.58
CA ASP A 220 12.51 6.47 -8.59
C ASP A 220 11.98 7.25 -9.81
N SER A 221 12.28 8.54 -9.84
CA SER A 221 11.89 9.47 -10.91
C SER A 221 12.51 9.12 -12.29
N PHE A 222 13.55 8.28 -12.31
CA PHE A 222 14.21 7.77 -13.51
C PHE A 222 13.74 6.37 -13.90
N ASN A 223 12.62 5.90 -13.32
CA ASN A 223 12.00 4.60 -13.58
C ASN A 223 12.86 3.40 -13.14
N ARG A 224 13.85 3.61 -12.27
CA ARG A 224 14.64 2.51 -11.71
C ARG A 224 13.87 1.86 -10.57
N ILE A 225 13.84 0.53 -10.55
CA ILE A 225 13.26 -0.23 -9.44
C ILE A 225 14.13 0.00 -8.21
N VAL A 226 13.52 0.61 -7.19
CA VAL A 226 14.13 0.82 -5.88
C VAL A 226 13.81 -0.38 -4.99
N GLN A 227 12.59 -0.88 -5.06
CA GLN A 227 12.11 -2.04 -4.32
C GLN A 227 11.04 -2.77 -5.13
N SER A 228 11.05 -4.10 -5.14
CA SER A 228 10.01 -4.94 -5.74
C SER A 228 9.92 -6.21 -4.92
N ARG A 229 8.81 -6.42 -4.21
CA ARG A 229 8.71 -7.48 -3.20
C ARG A 229 7.33 -8.13 -3.19
N ILE A 230 7.33 -9.41 -2.83
CA ILE A 230 6.12 -10.17 -2.49
C ILE A 230 6.28 -10.67 -1.06
N TYR A 231 5.24 -10.53 -0.25
CA TYR A 231 5.16 -11.10 1.08
C TYR A 231 3.99 -12.07 1.17
N ILE A 232 4.22 -13.23 1.79
CA ILE A 232 3.18 -14.21 2.12
C ILE A 232 3.14 -14.36 3.62
N ARG A 233 2.00 -14.06 4.23
CA ARG A 233 1.73 -14.32 5.64
C ARG A 233 0.81 -15.53 5.74
N ASP A 234 1.27 -16.58 6.39
CA ASP A 234 0.51 -17.81 6.60
C ASP A 234 0.02 -17.87 8.05
N LEU A 235 -1.28 -17.68 8.24
CA LEU A 235 -1.90 -17.68 9.57
C LEU A 235 -1.88 -19.06 10.22
N HIS A 236 -1.99 -20.14 9.44
CA HIS A 236 -1.97 -21.50 9.99
C HIS A 236 -0.57 -21.89 10.47
N LYS A 237 0.45 -21.61 9.66
CA LYS A 237 1.85 -21.93 9.97
C LYS A 237 2.52 -20.91 10.88
N GLN A 238 1.88 -19.76 11.10
CA GLN A 238 2.45 -18.62 11.83
C GLN A 238 3.80 -18.17 11.24
N GLN A 239 3.85 -18.03 9.92
CA GLN A 239 5.08 -17.69 9.19
C GLN A 239 4.85 -16.53 8.22
N THR A 240 5.87 -15.67 8.08
CA THR A 240 5.96 -14.67 7.02
C THR A 240 7.13 -15.04 6.12
N HIS A 241 6.89 -15.04 4.80
CA HIS A 241 7.92 -15.19 3.78
C HIS A 241 8.00 -13.93 2.94
N MET A 242 9.22 -13.53 2.56
CA MET A 242 9.48 -12.39 1.70
C MET A 242 10.29 -12.84 0.48
N PHE A 243 9.84 -12.43 -0.70
CA PHE A 243 10.53 -12.60 -1.98
C PHE A 243 10.94 -11.21 -2.48
N ASP A 244 12.22 -11.01 -2.78
CA ASP A 244 12.77 -9.70 -3.14
C ASP A 244 13.77 -9.73 -4.31
N ARG A 245 13.92 -10.89 -4.95
CA ARG A 245 14.73 -11.11 -6.15
C ARG A 245 13.83 -11.61 -7.27
N MET A 246 14.07 -11.17 -8.51
CA MET A 246 13.28 -11.56 -9.67
C MET A 246 11.77 -11.36 -9.50
N VAL A 247 11.38 -10.32 -8.76
CA VAL A 247 9.97 -9.93 -8.61
C VAL A 247 9.65 -8.86 -9.64
N HIS A 248 8.83 -9.21 -10.62
CA HIS A 248 8.47 -8.35 -11.74
C HIS A 248 7.00 -7.92 -11.63
N PHE A 249 6.76 -6.64 -11.89
CA PHE A 249 5.43 -6.06 -12.03
C PHE A 249 5.32 -5.44 -13.41
N GLN A 250 4.23 -5.76 -14.11
CA GLN A 250 3.98 -5.26 -15.45
C GLN A 250 2.52 -4.83 -15.60
N VAL A 251 2.31 -3.64 -16.17
CA VAL A 251 0.99 -3.17 -16.58
C VAL A 251 0.83 -3.47 -18.07
N HIS A 252 -0.22 -4.21 -18.42
CA HIS A 252 -0.51 -4.61 -19.80
C HIS A 252 -1.44 -3.63 -20.49
N ARG A 253 -2.44 -3.14 -19.76
CA ARG A 253 -3.42 -2.18 -20.26
C ARG A 253 -3.71 -1.12 -19.20
N VAL A 254 -4.00 0.08 -19.67
CA VAL A 254 -4.37 1.22 -18.83
C VAL A 254 -5.74 1.76 -19.23
N TYR A 255 -6.39 2.43 -18.30
CA TYR A 255 -7.54 3.30 -18.59
C TYR A 255 -7.08 4.58 -19.30
N PRO A 256 -8.00 5.34 -19.93
CA PRO A 256 -7.69 6.70 -20.39
C PRO A 256 -7.05 7.54 -19.28
N ALA A 257 -6.12 8.41 -19.64
CA ALA A 257 -5.42 9.25 -18.67
C ALA A 257 -6.40 10.07 -17.83
N VAL A 258 -6.19 10.03 -16.52
CA VAL A 258 -6.91 10.88 -15.56
C VAL A 258 -6.02 12.06 -15.16
N LYS A 259 -6.65 13.17 -14.77
CA LYS A 259 -5.96 14.31 -14.17
C LYS A 259 -6.25 14.32 -12.68
N THR A 260 -5.21 14.17 -11.86
CA THR A 260 -5.34 14.23 -10.40
C THR A 260 -5.72 15.67 -9.97
N PRO A 261 -6.29 15.84 -8.77
CA PRO A 261 -6.45 17.16 -8.14
C PRO A 261 -5.15 17.97 -8.04
N ASN A 262 -3.98 17.30 -8.05
CA ASN A 262 -2.67 17.95 -8.10
C ASN A 262 -2.27 18.45 -9.50
N GLY A 263 -3.14 18.27 -10.49
CA GLY A 263 -2.91 18.64 -11.89
C GLY A 263 -2.10 17.64 -12.70
N GLN A 264 -1.66 16.54 -12.09
CA GLN A 264 -0.83 15.52 -12.74
C GLN A 264 -1.67 14.59 -13.60
N LYS A 265 -1.19 14.30 -14.81
CA LYS A 265 -1.73 13.22 -15.63
C LYS A 265 -1.20 11.87 -15.14
N MET A 266 -2.08 10.88 -15.03
CA MET A 266 -1.75 9.53 -14.59
C MET A 266 -2.55 8.51 -15.42
N TYR A 267 -1.90 7.41 -15.79
CA TYR A 267 -2.57 6.25 -16.35
C TYR A 267 -2.79 5.20 -15.27
N LEU A 268 -4.03 4.79 -15.07
CA LEU A 268 -4.40 3.78 -14.07
C LEU A 268 -4.41 2.39 -14.69
N PRO A 269 -3.91 1.36 -14.00
CA PRO A 269 -3.83 0.01 -14.55
C PRO A 269 -5.23 -0.59 -14.70
N ARG A 270 -5.52 -1.08 -15.91
CA ARG A 270 -6.71 -1.88 -16.23
C ARG A 270 -6.42 -3.36 -16.10
N GLU A 271 -5.27 -3.79 -16.63
CA GLU A 271 -4.77 -5.16 -16.55
C GLU A 271 -3.29 -5.10 -16.16
N PHE A 272 -2.90 -5.88 -15.18
CA PHE A 272 -1.52 -5.95 -14.69
C PHE A 272 -1.19 -7.36 -14.22
N GLU A 273 0.10 -7.64 -14.09
CA GLU A 273 0.60 -8.91 -13.59
C GLU A 273 1.75 -8.73 -12.61
N TRP A 274 1.90 -9.74 -11.76
CA TRP A 274 3.11 -10.00 -10.99
C TRP A 274 3.67 -11.36 -11.35
N HIS A 275 4.99 -11.42 -11.46
CA HIS A 275 5.73 -12.65 -11.69
C HIS A 275 6.92 -12.73 -10.75
N TYR A 276 7.12 -13.89 -10.14
CA TYR A 276 8.30 -14.27 -9.40
C TYR A 276 8.69 -15.69 -9.76
N GLN A 277 9.99 -15.91 -9.96
CA GLN A 277 10.57 -17.23 -10.13
C GLN A 277 11.98 -17.26 -9.53
N ASP A 278 12.30 -18.31 -8.78
CA ASP A 278 13.67 -18.54 -8.29
C ASP A 278 14.36 -19.74 -8.96
N GLU A 279 15.64 -19.90 -8.62
CA GLU A 279 16.50 -20.98 -9.10
C GLU A 279 16.06 -22.37 -8.60
N GLN A 280 15.26 -22.43 -7.53
CA GLN A 280 14.72 -23.67 -6.96
C GLN A 280 13.39 -24.10 -7.61
N GLY A 281 12.88 -23.29 -8.54
CA GLY A 281 11.65 -23.55 -9.27
C GLY A 281 10.38 -23.07 -8.54
N HIS A 282 10.51 -22.33 -7.44
CA HIS A 282 9.36 -21.67 -6.84
C HIS A 282 8.85 -20.58 -7.76
N HIS A 283 7.54 -20.53 -7.99
CA HIS A 283 6.94 -19.56 -8.88
C HIS A 283 5.67 -18.96 -8.29
N ILE A 284 5.50 -17.65 -8.47
CA ILE A 284 4.27 -16.93 -8.16
C ILE A 284 3.90 -16.12 -9.39
N HIS A 285 2.72 -16.35 -9.92
CA HIS A 285 2.17 -15.63 -11.06
C HIS A 285 0.76 -15.15 -10.74
N LEU A 286 0.57 -13.84 -10.75
CA LEU A 286 -0.71 -13.19 -10.50
C LEU A 286 -1.10 -12.39 -11.75
N CYS A 287 -2.23 -12.74 -12.37
CA CYS A 287 -2.87 -11.90 -13.38
C CYS A 287 -4.03 -11.16 -12.73
N ALA A 288 -4.14 -9.86 -12.96
CA ALA A 288 -5.17 -9.03 -12.34
C ALA A 288 -5.87 -8.10 -13.34
N GLN A 289 -7.16 -7.89 -13.09
CA GLN A 289 -8.01 -6.97 -13.84
C GLN A 289 -8.71 -6.02 -12.88
N SER A 290 -8.42 -4.72 -12.98
CA SER A 290 -9.03 -3.68 -12.17
C SER A 290 -10.53 -3.57 -12.43
N ARG A 291 -11.31 -3.32 -11.37
CA ARG A 291 -12.74 -3.00 -11.46
C ARG A 291 -13.03 -1.58 -11.97
N GLY A 292 -12.00 -0.74 -12.10
CA GLY A 292 -12.14 0.65 -12.54
C GLY A 292 -12.76 1.57 -11.48
N ASP A 293 -12.79 1.13 -10.22
CA ASP A 293 -13.44 1.76 -9.08
C ASP A 293 -12.50 2.70 -8.29
N PHE A 294 -11.49 3.25 -8.97
CA PHE A 294 -10.41 4.00 -8.35
C PHE A 294 -10.89 5.24 -7.56
N LYS A 295 -10.28 5.47 -6.39
CA LYS A 295 -10.55 6.59 -5.50
C LYS A 295 -9.26 7.37 -5.26
N PHE A 296 -9.25 8.65 -5.61
CA PHE A 296 -8.10 9.53 -5.36
C PHE A 296 -7.97 9.83 -3.86
N GLY A 297 -6.74 9.81 -3.34
CA GLY A 297 -6.44 10.26 -1.98
C GLY A 297 -5.32 9.51 -1.27
N LEU A 298 -4.78 8.45 -1.88
CA LEU A 298 -3.54 7.83 -1.44
C LEU A 298 -2.40 8.76 -1.85
N ALA A 299 -2.14 9.76 -1.00
CA ALA A 299 -1.22 10.83 -1.32
C ALA A 299 -1.45 11.43 -2.72
N ALA A 300 -0.57 11.16 -3.69
CA ALA A 300 -0.66 11.68 -5.05
C ALA A 300 -1.40 10.77 -6.04
N GLY A 301 -1.90 9.60 -5.61
CA GLY A 301 -2.56 8.63 -6.48
C GLY A 301 -3.87 8.06 -5.92
N TYR A 302 -4.11 6.80 -6.26
CA TYR A 302 -5.42 6.17 -6.17
C TYR A 302 -5.37 4.83 -5.44
N VAL A 303 -6.51 4.46 -4.87
CA VAL A 303 -6.79 3.12 -4.36
C VAL A 303 -7.94 2.51 -5.16
N GLY A 304 -8.09 1.20 -5.20
CA GLY A 304 -9.19 0.53 -5.88
C GLY A 304 -9.20 -0.97 -5.62
N SER A 305 -9.98 -1.69 -6.42
CA SER A 305 -10.04 -3.15 -6.34
C SER A 305 -9.91 -3.83 -7.70
N PHE A 306 -9.62 -5.12 -7.65
CA PHE A 306 -9.38 -5.94 -8.84
C PHE A 306 -9.84 -7.39 -8.63
N LYS A 307 -10.12 -8.05 -9.75
CA LYS A 307 -10.22 -9.51 -9.84
C LYS A 307 -8.86 -10.10 -10.18
N TYR A 308 -8.61 -11.34 -9.79
CA TYR A 308 -7.32 -11.96 -10.05
C TYR A 308 -7.39 -13.46 -10.30
N GLN A 309 -6.34 -13.95 -10.94
CA GLN A 309 -5.97 -15.36 -11.03
C GLN A 309 -4.55 -15.50 -10.49
N LEU A 310 -4.39 -16.35 -9.48
CA LEU A 310 -3.12 -16.64 -8.83
C LEU A 310 -2.70 -18.07 -9.15
N LYS A 311 -1.45 -18.25 -9.54
CA LYS A 311 -0.76 -19.53 -9.58
C LYS A 311 0.49 -19.42 -8.72
N MET A 312 0.64 -20.33 -7.76
CA MET A 312 1.76 -20.36 -6.85
C MET A 312 2.16 -21.81 -6.60
N ASP A 313 3.22 -22.25 -7.25
CA ASP A 313 3.64 -23.65 -7.24
C ASP A 313 2.49 -24.59 -7.66
N ASN A 314 2.03 -25.44 -6.75
CA ASN A 314 0.91 -26.36 -6.99
C ASN A 314 -0.45 -25.79 -6.54
N TYR A 315 -0.51 -24.51 -6.20
CA TYR A 315 -1.70 -23.83 -5.72
C TYR A 315 -2.24 -22.89 -6.80
N GLU A 316 -3.53 -22.98 -7.09
CA GLU A 316 -4.23 -22.04 -7.97
C GLU A 316 -5.49 -21.50 -7.29
N GLU A 317 -5.73 -20.20 -7.43
CA GLU A 317 -6.94 -19.54 -6.94
C GLU A 317 -7.41 -18.48 -7.94
N GLN A 318 -8.73 -18.32 -8.05
CA GLN A 318 -9.34 -17.15 -8.69
C GLN A 318 -10.15 -16.38 -7.64
N GLY A 319 -9.92 -15.07 -7.56
CA GLY A 319 -10.58 -14.21 -6.60
C GLY A 319 -11.22 -12.97 -7.22
N GLU A 320 -12.29 -12.53 -6.60
CA GLU A 320 -13.14 -11.44 -7.12
C GLU A 320 -12.84 -10.06 -6.50
N SER A 321 -12.05 -10.02 -5.42
CA SER A 321 -11.89 -8.85 -4.55
C SER A 321 -10.47 -8.75 -3.94
N GLY A 322 -9.49 -8.36 -4.74
CA GLY A 322 -8.19 -7.85 -4.26
C GLY A 322 -8.22 -6.33 -4.09
N TYR A 323 -7.40 -5.77 -3.20
CA TYR A 323 -7.24 -4.33 -3.00
C TYR A 323 -5.94 -3.84 -3.64
N CYS A 324 -5.97 -2.71 -4.35
CA CYS A 324 -4.78 -2.09 -4.93
C CYS A 324 -4.63 -0.61 -4.61
N GLU A 325 -3.37 -0.21 -4.55
CA GLU A 325 -2.87 1.15 -4.43
C GLU A 325 -1.97 1.42 -5.64
N TYR A 326 -2.12 2.59 -6.25
CA TYR A 326 -1.38 2.96 -7.44
C TYR A 326 -1.10 4.46 -7.49
N VAL A 327 0.18 4.80 -7.52
CA VAL A 327 0.68 6.16 -7.70
C VAL A 327 1.76 6.14 -8.78
N ASP A 328 1.53 6.88 -9.86
CA ASP A 328 2.55 7.07 -10.90
C ASP A 328 2.80 8.55 -11.17
N CYS A 329 3.80 9.07 -10.47
CA CYS A 329 4.28 10.42 -10.59
C CYS A 329 5.47 10.58 -11.55
N ARG A 330 5.89 9.50 -12.23
CA ARG A 330 7.01 9.54 -13.19
C ARG A 330 6.60 10.36 -14.42
N ALA A 331 7.59 10.86 -15.17
CA ALA A 331 7.34 11.52 -16.45
C ALA A 331 6.55 10.60 -17.42
N LEU A 332 5.65 11.17 -18.23
CA LEU A 332 4.75 10.41 -19.12
C LEU A 332 5.48 9.44 -20.07
N LYS A 333 6.72 9.76 -20.48
CA LYS A 333 7.58 8.85 -21.27
C LYS A 333 7.84 7.49 -20.60
N TRP A 334 7.64 7.38 -19.30
CA TRP A 334 7.76 6.13 -18.54
C TRP A 334 6.42 5.42 -18.33
N GLN A 335 5.31 6.13 -18.53
CA GLN A 335 3.95 5.60 -18.40
C GLN A 335 3.42 5.11 -19.75
N GLU A 336 3.84 5.76 -20.84
CA GLU A 336 3.51 5.42 -22.22
C GLU A 336 4.73 4.77 -22.88
N LYS A 337 4.64 3.47 -23.18
CA LYS A 337 5.54 2.85 -24.17
C LYS A 337 4.75 2.63 -25.46
N LYS A 338 5.20 3.22 -26.56
CA LYS A 338 4.63 2.91 -27.89
C LYS A 338 4.93 1.45 -28.22
N SER A 339 4.04 0.75 -28.92
CA SER A 339 4.17 -0.68 -29.27
C SER A 339 5.55 -1.05 -29.86
N GLN A 340 6.19 -0.12 -30.59
CA GLN A 340 7.52 -0.32 -31.19
C GLN A 340 8.68 -0.34 -30.17
N GLU A 341 8.53 0.30 -29.01
CA GLU A 341 9.51 0.29 -27.90
C GLU A 341 9.33 -0.91 -26.96
N LYS A 342 8.14 -1.53 -26.96
CA LYS A 342 7.86 -2.76 -26.22
C LYS A 342 8.70 -3.92 -26.77
N ASN A 343 8.68 -4.11 -28.09
CA ASN A 343 9.46 -5.15 -28.78
C ASN A 343 10.98 -4.95 -28.66
N ARG A 344 11.48 -3.71 -28.60
CA ARG A 344 12.92 -3.44 -28.43
C ARG A 344 13.47 -3.80 -27.05
N ASN A 345 12.65 -3.71 -26.00
CA ASN A 345 13.09 -4.07 -24.64
C ASN A 345 13.04 -5.59 -24.42
N GLU A 346 12.05 -6.29 -25.00
CA GLU A 346 12.00 -7.76 -24.97
C GLU A 346 13.22 -8.40 -25.67
N ILE A 347 13.71 -7.78 -26.75
CA ILE A 347 14.93 -8.23 -27.45
C ILE A 347 16.21 -7.88 -26.66
N GLY A 348 16.19 -6.83 -25.84
CA GLY A 348 17.34 -6.39 -25.04
C GLY A 348 17.58 -7.20 -23.76
N GLU A 349 16.57 -7.94 -23.28
CA GLU A 349 16.70 -8.86 -22.13
C GLU A 349 17.18 -10.27 -22.51
N ILE A 350 17.26 -10.58 -23.81
CA ILE A 350 17.99 -11.77 -24.30
C ILE A 350 19.48 -11.41 -24.35
N VAL A 351 20.17 -11.59 -23.23
CA VAL A 351 21.63 -11.53 -23.19
C VAL A 351 22.16 -12.59 -24.17
N HIS A 352 22.79 -12.13 -25.25
CA HIS A 352 23.56 -12.96 -26.16
C HIS A 352 24.60 -13.75 -25.35
N PHE A 353 24.35 -15.05 -25.16
CA PHE A 353 25.41 -16.01 -24.84
C PHE A 353 26.39 -16.04 -26.01
N SER A 354 27.45 -15.26 -25.90
CA SER A 354 28.58 -15.36 -26.81
C SER A 354 29.50 -16.46 -26.28
N LEU A 355 29.33 -17.67 -26.82
CA LEU A 355 30.31 -18.75 -26.71
C LEU A 355 31.63 -18.26 -27.32
N LYS A 356 32.67 -18.15 -26.49
CA LYS A 356 34.05 -18.12 -27.01
C LYS A 356 34.56 -19.55 -27.13
N LYS A 357 35.02 -19.86 -28.34
CA LYS A 357 35.78 -21.06 -28.72
C LYS A 357 37.09 -21.16 -27.93
#